data_AF-A0A6L4WQK5-F1
#
_entry.id   AF-A0A6L4WQK5-F1
#
_cell.length_a   1.000
_cell.length_b   1.000
_cell.length_c   1.000
_cell.angle_alpha   90.00
_cell.angle_beta   90.00
_cell.angle_gamma   90.00
#
_symmetry.space_group_name_H-M   'P 1'
#
loop_
_entity.id
_entity.type
_entity.pdbx_description
1 polymer ?
#
loop_
_entity_poly.entity_id
_entity_poly.type
_entity_poly.pdbx_seq_one_letter_code
_entity_poly.pdbx_strand_id
1 'polypeptide(L)'
;IHYKVKEDGKYISKAFYTVLGVRVDGKKEILGLYLNESEGAKFWLQVLTDLNNRGVKDILIASVDGLKGFPEAINSVFPDTQVQLCIVHQIRNSLRFIGSANQKQFAKELKNVYQAFTKEEAEIELDKLEEKWGKKYPIVFTSWRNKWENLSVYFEYPEDIRRVIYTTNIIESVH
;
A
#
# COMPACT_ATOMS: atom_id res chain seq x y z
N ILE A 1 1.25 12.45 6.23
CA ILE A 1 1.82 12.91 7.53
C ILE A 1 0.73 13.62 8.33
N HIS A 2 0.65 13.43 9.66
CA HIS A 2 -0.30 14.14 10.52
C HIS A 2 0.32 15.39 11.13
N TYR A 3 -0.40 16.51 11.10
CA TYR A 3 0.01 17.78 11.71
C TYR A 3 -1.11 18.34 12.58
N LYS A 4 -0.74 19.09 13.63
CA LYS A 4 -1.67 19.94 14.37
C LYS A 4 -1.76 21.30 13.70
N VAL A 5 -2.92 21.62 13.13
CA VAL A 5 -3.21 22.88 12.47
C VAL A 5 -4.13 23.71 13.36
N LYS A 6 -3.89 25.01 13.45
CA LYS A 6 -4.77 25.92 14.19
C LYS A 6 -5.88 26.41 13.24
N GLU A 7 -7.12 26.08 13.56
CA GLU A 7 -8.32 26.45 12.79
C GLU A 7 -9.40 26.91 13.78
N ASP A 8 -10.01 28.06 13.54
CA ASP A 8 -11.00 28.70 14.42
C ASP A 8 -10.60 28.74 15.90
N GLY A 9 -9.32 29.02 16.16
CA GLY A 9 -8.76 29.12 17.50
C GLY A 9 -8.50 27.79 18.19
N LYS A 10 -8.81 26.65 17.57
CA LYS A 10 -8.57 25.30 18.10
C LYS A 10 -7.47 24.59 17.32
N TYR A 11 -6.73 23.71 18.00
CA TYR A 11 -5.78 22.83 17.32
C TYR A 11 -6.48 21.55 16.89
N ILE A 12 -6.53 21.31 15.59
CA ILE A 12 -7.15 20.13 14.97
C ILE A 12 -6.04 19.29 14.32
N SER A 13 -6.11 17.98 14.48
CA SER A 13 -5.20 17.06 13.79
C SER A 13 -5.68 16.86 12.35
N LYS A 14 -4.88 17.25 11.36
CA LYS A 14 -5.15 17.01 9.93
C LYS A 14 -4.06 16.13 9.32
N ALA A 15 -4.41 15.36 8.30
CA ALA A 15 -3.50 14.55 7.54
C ALA A 15 -3.18 15.22 6.19
N PHE A 16 -1.89 15.34 5.90
CA PHE A 16 -1.38 15.65 4.57
C PHE A 16 -1.15 14.35 3.80
N TYR A 17 -1.81 14.23 2.66
CA TYR A 17 -1.68 13.15 1.70
C TYR A 17 -0.83 13.62 0.53
N THR A 18 0.20 12.84 0.21
CA THR A 18 1.08 13.10 -0.92
C THR A 18 0.84 12.07 -2.00
N VAL A 19 0.53 12.52 -3.22
CA VAL A 19 0.48 11.65 -4.38
C VAL A 19 1.81 11.78 -5.12
N LEU A 20 2.59 10.71 -5.08
CA LEU A 20 3.85 10.60 -5.80
C LEU A 20 3.64 9.76 -7.06
N GLY A 21 3.95 10.34 -8.22
CA GLY A 21 4.02 9.65 -9.49
C GLY A 21 5.45 9.21 -9.79
N VAL A 22 5.59 8.08 -10.47
CA VAL A 22 6.84 7.65 -11.08
C VAL A 22 6.59 7.50 -12.58
N ARG A 23 7.36 8.22 -13.38
CA ARG A 23 7.26 8.18 -14.84
C ARG A 23 8.00 6.97 -15.39
N VAL A 24 7.71 6.64 -16.65
CA VAL A 24 8.36 5.55 -17.39
C VAL A 24 9.88 5.71 -17.52
N ASP A 25 10.40 6.94 -17.42
CA ASP A 25 11.84 7.23 -17.39
C ASP A 25 12.45 7.12 -15.97
N GLY A 26 11.68 6.62 -15.00
CA GLY A 26 12.07 6.44 -13.60
C GLY A 26 12.06 7.73 -12.77
N LYS A 27 11.68 8.88 -13.34
CA LYS A 27 11.64 10.14 -12.60
C LYS A 27 10.44 10.18 -11.66
N LYS A 28 10.71 10.62 -10.44
CA LYS A 28 9.71 10.84 -9.39
C LYS A 28 9.18 12.26 -9.47
N GLU A 29 7.87 12.41 -9.42
CA GLU A 29 7.20 13.72 -9.44
C GLU A 29 6.08 13.74 -8.41
N ILE A 30 5.96 14.85 -7.67
CA ILE A 30 4.83 15.05 -6.76
C ILE A 30 3.64 15.53 -7.61
N LEU A 31 2.63 14.68 -7.75
CA LEU A 31 1.43 14.98 -8.52
C LEU A 31 0.46 15.86 -7.74
N GLY A 32 0.45 15.75 -6.41
CA GLY A 32 -0.38 16.60 -5.56
C GLY A 32 -0.12 16.43 -4.08
N LEU A 33 -0.49 17.47 -3.32
CA LEU A 33 -0.53 17.50 -1.87
C LEU A 33 -1.95 17.88 -1.44
N TYR A 34 -2.57 17.06 -0.62
CA TYR A 34 -3.96 17.22 -0.22
C TYR A 34 -4.06 17.21 1.30
N LEU A 35 -4.75 18.20 1.86
CA LEU A 35 -5.01 18.29 3.29
C LEU A 35 -6.44 17.80 3.55
N ASN A 36 -6.60 16.86 4.48
CA ASN A 36 -7.93 16.47 4.92
C ASN A 36 -7.94 16.06 6.40
N GLU A 37 -9.12 16.14 7.01
CA GLU A 37 -9.37 15.73 8.40
C GLU A 37 -9.57 14.22 8.54
N SER A 38 -10.16 13.59 7.53
CA SER A 38 -10.45 12.15 7.54
C SER A 38 -10.12 11.48 6.22
N GLU A 39 -9.53 10.29 6.32
CA GLU A 39 -9.34 9.42 5.17
C GLU A 39 -10.62 8.67 4.82
N GLY A 40 -11.06 8.73 3.57
CA GLY A 40 -12.23 8.00 3.12
C GLY A 40 -12.35 7.96 1.60
N ALA A 41 -13.13 7.00 1.09
CA ALA A 41 -13.28 6.78 -0.34
C ALA A 41 -13.74 8.04 -1.11
N LYS A 42 -14.63 8.85 -0.52
CA LYS A 42 -15.09 10.11 -1.14
C LYS A 42 -13.95 11.12 -1.34
N PHE A 43 -13.06 11.24 -0.36
CA PHE A 43 -11.89 12.12 -0.46
C PHE A 43 -10.96 11.64 -1.58
N TRP A 44 -10.66 10.35 -1.62
CA TRP A 44 -9.78 9.80 -2.65
C TRP A 44 -10.38 9.87 -4.04
N LEU A 45 -11.69 9.69 -4.20
CA LEU A 45 -12.37 9.92 -5.47
C LEU A 45 -12.20 11.38 -5.94
N GLN A 46 -12.28 12.35 -5.03
CA GLN A 46 -12.03 13.75 -5.37
C GLN A 46 -10.58 13.99 -5.81
N VAL A 47 -9.61 13.40 -5.11
CA VAL A 47 -8.18 13.47 -5.47
C VAL A 47 -7.93 12.87 -6.86
N LEU A 48 -8.45 11.67 -7.13
CA LEU A 48 -8.29 11.00 -8.42
C LEU A 48 -8.96 11.81 -9.55
N THR A 49 -10.14 12.37 -9.28
CA THR A 49 -10.86 13.24 -10.23
C THR A 49 -10.04 14.49 -10.55
N ASP A 50 -9.41 15.12 -9.56
CA ASP A 50 -8.52 16.27 -9.75
C ASP A 50 -7.34 15.92 -10.66
N LEU A 51 -6.67 14.79 -10.41
CA LEU A 51 -5.57 14.31 -11.26
C LEU A 51 -6.00 14.09 -12.70
N ASN A 52 -7.16 13.45 -12.92
CA ASN A 52 -7.72 13.25 -14.26
C ASN A 52 -8.02 14.58 -14.96
N ASN A 53 -8.64 15.53 -14.26
CA ASN A 53 -8.95 16.86 -14.79
C ASN A 53 -7.69 17.68 -15.12
N ARG A 54 -6.59 17.47 -14.39
CA ARG A 54 -5.28 18.07 -14.64
C ARG A 54 -4.51 17.39 -15.78
N GLY A 55 -5.08 16.35 -16.38
CA GLY A 55 -4.57 15.72 -17.60
C GLY A 55 -3.86 14.39 -17.40
N VAL A 56 -3.86 13.80 -16.20
CA VAL A 56 -3.45 12.39 -16.03
C VAL A 56 -4.44 11.52 -16.78
N LYS A 57 -3.99 10.80 -17.80
CA LYS A 57 -4.85 9.98 -18.65
C LYS A 57 -4.87 8.51 -18.27
N ASP A 58 -3.74 8.02 -17.78
CA ASP A 58 -3.55 6.61 -17.48
C ASP A 58 -2.58 6.45 -16.31
N ILE A 59 -2.84 5.43 -15.50
CA ILE A 59 -2.02 5.00 -14.38
C ILE A 59 -1.87 3.49 -14.51
N LEU A 60 -0.66 3.02 -14.82
CA LEU A 60 -0.40 1.58 -14.98
C LEU A 60 -0.59 0.83 -13.66
N ILE A 61 -0.01 1.37 -12.59
CA ILE A 61 -0.07 0.80 -11.24
C ILE A 61 -0.33 1.88 -10.20
N ALA A 62 -1.32 1.65 -9.35
CA ALA A 62 -1.57 2.46 -8.16
C ALA A 62 -1.19 1.66 -6.91
N SER A 63 -0.05 2.01 -6.28
CA SER A 63 0.33 1.44 -4.99
C SER A 63 -0.30 2.25 -3.87
N VAL A 64 -1.30 1.67 -3.21
CA VAL A 64 -2.10 2.34 -2.18
C VAL A 64 -2.13 1.56 -0.89
N ASP A 65 -2.52 2.23 0.19
CA ASP A 65 -2.73 1.55 1.47
C ASP A 65 -4.02 0.68 1.43
N GLY A 66 -4.24 -0.08 2.49
CA GLY A 66 -5.39 -1.00 2.60
C GLY A 66 -6.72 -0.32 2.90
N LEU A 67 -6.92 0.94 2.52
CA LEU A 67 -8.15 1.68 2.81
C LEU A 67 -9.35 1.07 2.07
N LYS A 68 -10.40 0.81 2.84
CA LYS A 68 -11.64 0.23 2.30
C LYS A 68 -12.28 1.17 1.27
N GLY A 69 -12.63 0.66 0.10
CA GLY A 69 -13.28 1.42 -0.96
C GLY A 69 -12.31 2.19 -1.86
N PHE A 70 -11.00 2.19 -1.56
CA PHE A 70 -10.03 2.93 -2.35
C PHE A 70 -9.70 2.24 -3.69
N PRO A 71 -9.47 0.91 -3.76
CA PRO A 71 -9.34 0.22 -5.04
C PRO A 71 -10.51 0.47 -5.99
N GLU A 72 -11.73 0.46 -5.46
CA GLU A 72 -12.95 0.71 -6.23
C GLU A 72 -13.02 2.16 -6.72
N ALA A 73 -12.59 3.12 -5.89
CA ALA A 73 -12.51 4.53 -6.28
C ALA A 73 -11.46 4.76 -7.40
N ILE A 74 -10.30 4.10 -7.34
CA ILE A 74 -9.28 4.14 -8.39
C ILE A 74 -9.88 3.65 -9.71
N ASN A 75 -10.44 2.45 -9.72
CA ASN A 75 -10.96 1.83 -10.94
C ASN A 75 -12.21 2.55 -11.49
N SER A 76 -12.90 3.35 -10.67
CA SER A 76 -13.99 4.20 -11.16
C SER A 76 -13.52 5.40 -11.98
N VAL A 77 -12.28 5.87 -11.78
CA VAL A 77 -11.68 7.00 -12.51
C VAL A 77 -10.69 6.53 -13.56
N PHE A 78 -9.90 5.50 -13.25
CA PHE A 78 -8.89 4.89 -14.11
C PHE A 78 -9.15 3.37 -14.20
N PRO A 79 -10.05 2.92 -15.09
CA PRO A 79 -10.55 1.53 -15.11
C PRO A 79 -9.50 0.47 -15.39
N ASP A 80 -8.47 0.82 -16.15
CA ASP A 80 -7.41 -0.10 -16.56
C ASP A 80 -6.23 -0.14 -15.56
N THR A 81 -6.30 0.65 -14.49
CA THR A 81 -5.24 0.70 -13.47
C THR A 81 -5.17 -0.57 -12.65
N GLN A 82 -3.98 -1.15 -12.56
CA GLN A 82 -3.74 -2.24 -11.63
C GLN A 82 -3.55 -1.70 -10.21
N VAL A 83 -4.35 -2.18 -9.26
CA VAL A 83 -4.28 -1.75 -7.87
C VAL A 83 -3.37 -2.68 -7.06
N GLN A 84 -2.27 -2.12 -6.58
CA GLN A 84 -1.34 -2.80 -5.68
C GLN A 84 -1.55 -2.31 -4.24
N LEU A 85 -1.92 -3.20 -3.34
CA LEU A 85 -1.93 -2.88 -1.91
C LEU A 85 -0.50 -2.86 -1.36
N CYS A 86 -0.18 -1.83 -0.58
CA CYS A 86 1.18 -1.63 -0.09
C CYS A 86 1.60 -2.76 0.87
N ILE A 87 2.56 -3.58 0.42
CA ILE A 87 3.13 -4.69 1.19
C ILE A 87 3.71 -4.20 2.52
N VAL A 88 4.37 -3.05 2.55
CA VAL A 88 4.93 -2.47 3.79
C VAL A 88 3.83 -2.22 4.82
N HIS A 89 2.70 -1.62 4.41
CA HIS A 89 1.58 -1.38 5.32
C HIS A 89 0.96 -2.71 5.79
N GLN A 90 0.85 -3.70 4.90
CA GLN A 90 0.37 -5.03 5.26
C GLN A 90 1.29 -5.75 6.26
N ILE A 91 2.62 -5.64 6.09
CA ILE A 91 3.62 -6.16 7.05
C ILE A 91 3.48 -5.45 8.40
N ARG A 92 3.47 -4.11 8.41
CA ARG A 92 3.32 -3.32 9.65
C ARG A 92 2.03 -3.69 10.38
N ASN A 93 0.92 -3.83 9.65
CA ASN A 93 -0.36 -4.25 10.22
C ASN A 93 -0.27 -5.67 10.82
N SER A 94 0.36 -6.61 10.11
CA SER A 94 0.58 -7.98 10.58
C SER A 94 1.32 -8.01 11.92
N LEU A 95 2.44 -7.28 12.00
CA LEU A 95 3.31 -7.27 13.19
C LEU A 95 2.63 -6.73 14.46
N ARG A 96 1.56 -5.93 14.34
CA ARG A 96 0.77 -5.46 15.49
C ARG A 96 0.06 -6.59 16.23
N PHE A 97 -0.27 -7.69 15.53
CA PHE A 97 -0.93 -8.85 16.11
C PHE A 97 0.06 -9.93 16.57
N ILE A 98 1.31 -9.85 16.13
CA ILE A 98 2.37 -10.80 16.50
C ILE A 98 2.98 -10.37 17.83
N GLY A 99 2.98 -11.28 18.82
CA GLY A 99 3.62 -11.02 20.10
C GLY A 99 5.13 -10.73 19.94
N SER A 100 5.65 -9.78 20.70
CA SER A 100 7.01 -9.21 20.56
C SER A 100 8.12 -10.26 20.44
N ALA A 101 8.07 -11.33 21.24
CA ALA A 101 9.03 -12.43 21.21
C ALA A 101 9.11 -13.17 19.85
N ASN A 102 8.00 -13.17 19.08
CA ASN A 102 7.91 -13.85 17.79
C ASN A 102 8.11 -12.90 16.60
N GLN A 103 8.04 -11.57 16.80
CA GLN A 103 8.07 -10.60 15.70
C GLN A 103 9.32 -10.72 14.84
N LYS A 104 10.50 -10.90 15.44
CA LYS A 104 11.76 -11.02 14.71
C LYS A 104 11.78 -12.26 13.80
N GLN A 105 11.31 -13.39 14.31
CA GLN A 105 11.25 -14.63 13.54
C GLN A 105 10.20 -14.55 12.44
N PHE A 106 8.99 -14.09 12.78
CA PHE A 106 7.90 -13.92 11.83
C PHE A 106 8.29 -12.97 10.69
N ALA A 107 8.89 -11.82 11.01
CA ALA A 107 9.34 -10.86 9.99
C ALA A 107 10.43 -11.43 9.08
N LYS A 108 11.32 -12.30 9.59
CA LYS A 108 12.33 -12.98 8.78
C LYS A 108 11.70 -13.98 7.81
N GLU A 109 10.76 -14.79 8.29
CA GLU A 109 10.08 -15.82 7.47
C GLU A 109 9.13 -15.18 6.45
N LEU A 110 8.45 -14.09 6.82
CA LEU A 110 7.59 -13.33 5.90
C LEU A 110 8.35 -12.73 4.72
N LYS A 111 9.68 -12.52 4.82
CA LYS A 111 10.49 -12.07 3.68
C LYS A 111 10.43 -13.03 2.50
N ASN A 112 10.36 -14.33 2.77
CA ASN A 112 10.30 -15.34 1.72
C ASN A 112 9.04 -15.18 0.86
N VAL A 113 7.94 -14.65 1.44
CA VAL A 113 6.70 -14.39 0.72
C VAL A 113 6.89 -13.22 -0.24
N TYR A 114 7.27 -12.05 0.27
CA TYR A 114 7.27 -10.84 -0.57
C TYR A 114 8.54 -10.67 -1.43
N GLN A 115 9.61 -11.42 -1.15
CA GLN A 115 10.84 -11.43 -1.95
C GLN A 115 10.96 -12.68 -2.84
N ALA A 116 9.91 -13.50 -2.95
CA ALA A 116 9.88 -14.63 -3.86
C ALA A 116 10.14 -14.19 -5.32
N PHE A 117 10.58 -15.12 -6.17
CA PHE A 117 10.85 -14.80 -7.57
C PHE A 117 9.56 -14.81 -8.41
N THR A 118 8.59 -15.66 -8.07
CA THR A 118 7.28 -15.70 -8.74
C THR A 118 6.11 -15.61 -7.76
N LYS A 119 4.91 -15.34 -8.28
CA LYS A 119 3.67 -15.31 -7.47
C LYS A 119 3.39 -16.69 -6.87
N GLU A 120 3.63 -17.76 -7.63
CA GLU A 120 3.40 -19.14 -7.21
C GLU A 120 4.34 -19.52 -6.06
N GLU A 121 5.62 -19.14 -6.14
CA GLU A 121 6.56 -19.33 -5.03
C GLU A 121 6.13 -18.55 -3.78
N ALA A 122 5.66 -17.32 -3.96
CA ALA A 122 5.15 -16.50 -2.86
C ALA A 122 3.94 -17.13 -2.17
N GLU A 123 3.03 -17.73 -2.94
CA GLU A 123 1.86 -18.46 -2.43
C GLU A 123 2.28 -19.69 -1.62
N ILE A 124 3.23 -20.47 -2.13
CA ILE A 124 3.80 -21.62 -1.41
C ILE A 124 4.45 -21.17 -0.09
N GLU A 125 5.22 -20.08 -0.10
CA GLU A 125 5.82 -19.57 1.13
C GLU A 125 4.77 -18.99 2.10
N LEU A 126 3.68 -18.41 1.60
CA LEU A 126 2.57 -17.95 2.42
C LEU A 126 1.84 -19.13 3.08
N ASP A 127 1.61 -20.23 2.34
CA ASP A 127 1.04 -21.47 2.85
C ASP A 127 1.88 -22.07 3.99
N LYS A 128 3.21 -22.17 3.79
CA LYS A 128 4.14 -22.66 4.83
C LYS A 128 4.13 -21.78 6.07
N LEU A 129 4.09 -20.46 5.87
CA LEU A 129 4.03 -19.51 6.98
C LEU A 129 2.71 -19.65 7.75
N GLU A 130 1.59 -19.87 7.05
CA GLU A 130 0.27 -20.10 7.64
C GLU A 130 0.18 -21.43 8.39
N GLU A 131 0.78 -22.51 7.89
CA GLU A 131 0.82 -23.79 8.60
C GLU A 131 1.46 -23.63 9.99
N LYS A 132 2.54 -22.85 10.05
CA LYS A 132 3.29 -22.62 11.28
C LYS A 132 2.63 -21.64 12.23
N TRP A 133 2.13 -20.51 11.73
CA TRP A 133 1.69 -19.39 12.55
C TRP A 133 0.18 -19.16 12.53
N GLY A 134 -0.55 -19.74 11.59
CA GLY A 134 -1.96 -19.49 11.32
C GLY A 134 -2.88 -19.85 12.48
N LYS A 135 -2.59 -20.94 13.20
CA LYS A 135 -3.34 -21.29 14.43
C LYS A 135 -3.21 -20.24 15.52
N LYS A 136 -2.04 -19.60 15.64
CA LYS A 136 -1.75 -18.61 16.69
C LYS A 136 -2.21 -17.21 16.31
N TYR A 137 -2.11 -16.86 15.02
CA TYR A 137 -2.40 -15.52 14.51
C TYR A 137 -3.34 -15.56 13.30
N PRO A 138 -4.55 -16.17 13.41
CA PRO A 138 -5.43 -16.41 12.27
C PRO A 138 -5.82 -15.11 11.55
N ILE A 139 -6.03 -14.03 12.30
CA ILE A 139 -6.41 -12.72 11.74
C ILE A 139 -5.38 -12.15 10.76
N VAL A 140 -4.09 -12.48 10.94
CA VAL A 140 -3.03 -12.04 10.05
C VAL A 140 -3.21 -12.73 8.70
N PHE A 141 -3.34 -14.05 8.69
CA PHE A 141 -3.46 -14.83 7.46
C PHE A 141 -4.77 -14.59 6.74
N THR A 142 -5.90 -14.48 7.47
CA THR A 142 -7.16 -14.02 6.87
C THR A 142 -7.00 -12.68 6.17
N SER A 143 -6.27 -11.72 6.76
CA SER A 143 -6.01 -10.44 6.10
C SER A 143 -5.12 -10.57 4.87
N TRP A 144 -4.13 -11.46 4.85
CA TRP A 144 -3.29 -11.68 3.66
C TRP A 144 -4.06 -12.35 2.55
N ARG A 145 -4.78 -13.44 2.84
CA ARG A 145 -5.60 -14.19 1.87
C ARG A 145 -6.67 -13.33 1.23
N ASN A 146 -7.44 -12.58 2.02
CA ASN A 146 -8.51 -11.72 1.49
C ASN A 146 -8.00 -10.60 0.60
N LYS A 147 -6.73 -10.23 0.73
CA LYS A 147 -6.10 -9.13 -0.01
C LYS A 147 -5.10 -9.62 -1.05
N TRP A 148 -4.91 -10.93 -1.19
CA TRP A 148 -3.76 -11.51 -1.89
C TRP A 148 -3.67 -11.06 -3.34
N GLU A 149 -4.80 -11.03 -4.05
CA GLU A 149 -4.85 -10.57 -5.44
C GLU A 149 -4.24 -9.18 -5.58
N ASN A 150 -4.67 -8.20 -4.76
CA ASN A 150 -4.11 -6.86 -4.82
C ASN A 150 -2.73 -6.74 -4.14
N LEU A 151 -2.36 -7.66 -3.25
CA LEU A 151 -1.02 -7.68 -2.63
C LEU A 151 0.05 -8.25 -3.57
N SER A 152 -0.33 -9.04 -4.58
CA SER A 152 0.58 -9.80 -5.44
C SER A 152 0.73 -9.23 -6.86
N VAL A 153 0.01 -8.16 -7.21
CA VAL A 153 0.07 -7.51 -8.54
C VAL A 153 1.51 -7.19 -8.97
N TYR A 154 2.36 -6.76 -8.03
CA TYR A 154 3.75 -6.41 -8.33
C TYR A 154 4.56 -7.56 -8.94
N PHE A 155 4.16 -8.84 -8.79
CA PHE A 155 4.81 -9.96 -9.46
C PHE A 155 4.71 -9.89 -10.99
N GLU A 156 3.77 -9.15 -11.55
CA GLU A 156 3.66 -8.93 -13.01
C GLU A 156 4.77 -8.01 -13.55
N TYR A 157 5.46 -7.28 -12.67
CA TYR A 157 6.49 -6.31 -13.06
C TYR A 157 7.91 -6.87 -12.89
N PRO A 158 8.93 -6.33 -13.59
CA PRO A 158 10.31 -6.76 -13.42
C PRO A 158 10.89 -6.37 -12.04
N GLU A 159 11.97 -7.05 -11.63
CA GLU A 159 12.54 -6.99 -10.27
C GLU A 159 12.85 -5.56 -9.77
N ASP A 160 13.32 -4.69 -10.66
CA ASP A 160 13.62 -3.29 -10.38
C ASP A 160 12.37 -2.51 -9.93
N ILE A 161 11.23 -2.73 -10.58
CA ILE A 161 9.94 -2.17 -10.18
C ILE A 161 9.42 -2.84 -8.91
N ARG A 162 9.57 -4.17 -8.76
CA ARG A 162 9.14 -4.88 -7.54
C ARG A 162 9.80 -4.31 -6.29
N ARG A 163 11.12 -4.10 -6.35
CA ARG A 163 11.92 -3.58 -5.24
C ARG A 163 11.47 -2.18 -4.81
N VAL A 164 11.05 -1.36 -5.77
CA VAL A 164 10.46 -0.04 -5.52
C VAL A 164 9.16 -0.15 -4.71
N ILE A 165 8.31 -1.15 -4.99
CA ILE A 165 6.99 -1.32 -4.37
C ILE A 165 7.06 -1.83 -2.92
N TYR A 166 7.91 -2.83 -2.63
CA TYR A 166 7.98 -3.42 -1.29
C TYR A 166 9.02 -2.78 -0.37
N THR A 167 9.65 -1.67 -0.77
CA THR A 167 10.57 -0.90 0.08
C THR A 167 9.95 0.41 0.57
N THR A 168 10.36 0.87 1.74
CA THR A 168 9.90 2.15 2.31
C THR A 168 10.60 3.37 1.70
N ASN A 169 11.72 3.15 1.01
CA ASN A 169 12.63 4.21 0.55
C ASN A 169 11.96 5.30 -0.28
N ILE A 170 10.96 4.96 -1.09
CA ILE A 170 10.32 5.95 -1.96
C ILE A 170 9.43 6.89 -1.19
N ILE A 171 8.67 6.36 -0.23
CA ILE A 171 7.79 7.15 0.63
C ILE A 171 8.63 7.95 1.64
N GLU A 172 9.66 7.33 2.21
CA GLU A 172 10.58 7.99 3.16
C GLU A 172 11.45 9.06 2.47
N SER A 173 11.78 8.93 1.18
CA SER A 173 12.54 9.98 0.46
C SER A 173 11.79 11.29 0.26
N VAL A 174 10.48 11.30 0.50
CA VAL A 174 9.58 12.45 0.29
C VAL A 174 9.20 13.13 1.62
N HIS A 175 9.50 12.50 2.76
CA HIS A 175 9.03 12.90 4.09
C HIS A 175 10.19 13.05 5.07
#